data_AF-A0AAU5MUV3-F1
#
_entry.id   AF-A0AAU5MUV3-F1
#
_cell.length_a   1.000
_cell.length_b   1.000
_cell.length_c   1.000
_cell.angle_alpha   90.00
_cell.angle_beta   90.00
_cell.angle_gamma   90.00
#
_symmetry.space_group_name_H-M   'P 1'
#
loop_
_entity.id
_entity.type
_entity.pdbx_description
1 polymer ?
#
loop_
_entity_poly.entity_id
_entity_poly.type
_entity_poly.pdbx_seq_one_letter_code
_entity_poly.pdbx_strand_id
1 'polypeptide(L)'
;MTTMQYCERHEMHNCADCAPSAPQRSAPTSEWDGWPAAAIIIHASGKAHLPGCMHIAPDDIRPPRYGWVLTPSPGSWRRLAASSPLRATQGNTERAAVSRCESCDATQ
;
A
#
# COMPACT_ATOMS: atom_id res chain seq x y z
N MET A 1 27.60 13.17 -2.81
CA MET A 1 26.59 13.68 -1.86
C MET A 1 25.63 12.54 -1.61
N THR A 2 25.79 11.82 -0.50
CA THR A 2 25.05 10.59 -0.20
C THR A 2 23.68 10.97 0.37
N THR A 3 22.61 10.75 -0.38
CA THR A 3 21.24 11.06 0.04
C THR A 3 20.87 10.19 1.24
N MET A 4 20.70 10.80 2.42
CA MET A 4 20.22 10.09 3.60
C MET A 4 18.79 9.59 3.36
N GLN A 5 18.60 8.27 3.26
CA GLN A 5 17.27 7.67 3.14
C GLN A 5 16.61 7.59 4.53
N TYR A 6 15.51 8.32 4.69
CA TYR A 6 14.63 8.21 5.84
C TYR A 6 13.71 6.99 5.68
N CYS A 7 13.60 6.17 6.71
CA CYS A 7 12.75 4.99 6.72
C CYS A 7 11.44 5.29 7.43
N GLU A 8 10.32 5.39 6.70
CA GLU A 8 8.99 5.64 7.27
C GLU A 8 8.47 4.45 8.11
N ARG A 9 9.02 3.24 7.93
CA ARG A 9 8.61 2.05 8.68
C ARG A 9 9.15 2.02 10.12
N HIS A 10 10.33 2.60 10.34
CA HIS A 10 11.00 2.62 11.65
C HIS A 10 11.26 4.05 12.15
N GLU A 11 10.73 5.06 11.44
CA GLU A 11 10.88 6.50 11.71
C GLU A 11 12.33 6.94 11.97
N MET A 12 13.31 6.31 11.30
CA MET A 12 14.75 6.49 11.54
C MET A 12 15.55 6.73 10.26
N HIS A 13 16.62 7.52 10.36
CA HIS A 13 17.59 7.75 9.28
C HIS A 13 18.64 6.63 9.22
N ASN A 14 18.97 6.17 8.00
CA ASN A 14 20.01 5.16 7.74
C ASN A 14 19.78 3.82 8.48
N CYS A 15 18.54 3.30 8.41
CA CYS A 15 18.21 2.00 8.98
C CYS A 15 19.04 0.89 8.29
N ALA A 16 19.90 0.21 9.05
CA ALA A 16 20.80 -0.84 8.54
C ALA A 16 20.05 -2.03 7.91
N ASP A 17 18.82 -2.27 8.35
CA ASP A 17 17.92 -3.32 7.82
C ASP A 17 17.33 -2.95 6.44
N CYS A 18 17.32 -1.66 6.09
CA CYS A 18 16.73 -1.13 4.85
C CYS A 18 17.78 -0.73 3.80
N ALA A 19 19.03 -1.21 3.92
CA ALA A 19 20.06 -0.94 2.92
C ALA A 19 19.63 -1.42 1.52
N PRO A 20 19.97 -0.69 0.44
CA PRO A 20 19.51 -1.00 -0.91
C PRO A 20 20.15 -2.30 -1.42
N SER A 21 19.48 -3.42 -1.19
CA SER A 21 19.73 -4.65 -1.91
C SER A 21 19.05 -4.57 -3.28
N ALA A 22 19.73 -5.07 -4.32
CA ALA A 22 19.34 -5.03 -5.73
C ALA A 22 17.86 -5.38 -5.98
N PRO A 23 17.24 -4.87 -7.08
CA PRO A 23 15.82 -5.08 -7.34
C PRO A 23 15.56 -6.57 -7.58
N GLN A 24 15.00 -7.25 -6.58
CA GLN A 24 14.42 -8.57 -6.79
C GLN A 24 13.16 -8.40 -7.63
N ARG A 25 13.32 -8.71 -8.92
CA ARG A 25 12.28 -8.82 -9.94
C ARG A 25 11.38 -10.02 -9.60
N SER A 26 10.18 -9.75 -9.10
CA SER A 26 8.94 -10.57 -9.15
C SER A 26 9.02 -12.03 -8.62
N ALA A 27 8.23 -12.52 -7.67
CA ALA A 27 6.89 -12.12 -7.25
C ALA A 27 6.58 -12.63 -5.82
N PRO A 28 5.86 -11.87 -4.98
CA PRO A 28 5.24 -12.43 -3.79
C PRO A 28 3.87 -13.01 -4.20
N THR A 29 3.83 -14.09 -4.98
CA THR A 29 2.53 -14.63 -5.45
C THR A 29 1.81 -15.42 -4.36
N SER A 30 2.51 -16.29 -3.63
CA SER A 30 1.84 -17.18 -2.66
C SER A 30 1.14 -16.46 -1.50
N GLU A 31 1.65 -15.31 -1.08
CA GLU A 31 1.12 -14.57 0.07
C GLU A 31 -0.09 -13.70 -0.29
N TRP A 32 -0.19 -13.34 -1.58
CA TRP A 32 -1.21 -12.46 -2.12
C TRP A 32 -2.25 -13.20 -2.96
N ASP A 33 -2.11 -14.52 -3.16
CA ASP A 33 -3.04 -15.36 -3.93
C ASP A 33 -4.50 -15.26 -3.44
N GLY A 34 -4.73 -14.92 -2.17
CA GLY A 34 -6.07 -14.67 -1.61
C GLY A 34 -6.66 -13.29 -1.93
N TRP A 35 -5.89 -12.39 -2.52
CA TRP A 35 -6.29 -11.02 -2.82
C TRP A 35 -6.57 -10.83 -4.31
N PRO A 36 -7.74 -10.30 -4.70
CA PRO A 36 -7.99 -9.90 -6.08
C PRO A 36 -6.95 -8.87 -6.51
N ALA A 37 -6.32 -9.04 -7.69
CA ALA A 37 -5.31 -8.09 -8.19
C ALA A 37 -5.81 -6.63 -8.28
N ALA A 38 -7.13 -6.45 -8.49
CA ALA A 38 -7.77 -5.14 -8.54
C ALA A 38 -8.14 -4.57 -7.16
N ALA A 39 -7.94 -5.30 -6.07
CA ALA A 39 -8.27 -4.84 -4.73
C ALA A 39 -7.47 -3.58 -4.39
N ILE A 40 -8.06 -2.70 -3.58
CA ILE A 40 -7.39 -1.53 -3.04
C ILE A 40 -7.36 -1.65 -1.53
N ILE A 41 -6.15 -1.70 -0.98
CA ILE A 41 -5.88 -1.79 0.45
C ILE A 41 -5.64 -0.38 0.99
N ILE A 42 -6.30 -0.03 2.09
CA ILE A 42 -6.32 1.31 2.66
C ILE A 42 -5.64 1.27 4.03
N HIS A 43 -4.50 1.95 4.14
CA HIS A 43 -3.76 2.07 5.38
C HIS A 43 -4.31 3.20 6.27
N ALA A 44 -4.06 3.13 7.57
CA ALA A 44 -4.43 4.14 8.56
C ALA A 44 -3.90 5.55 8.24
N SER A 45 -2.80 5.68 7.49
CA SER A 45 -2.25 6.96 7.05
C SER A 45 -3.05 7.64 5.93
N GLY A 46 -4.07 6.98 5.38
CA GLY A 46 -4.82 7.47 4.22
C GLY A 46 -4.14 7.24 2.87
N LYS A 47 -3.14 6.35 2.82
CA LYS A 47 -2.53 5.85 1.59
C LYS A 47 -3.20 4.55 1.12
N ALA A 48 -3.42 4.46 -0.19
CA ALA A 48 -3.88 3.25 -0.87
C ALA A 48 -2.70 2.44 -1.41
N HIS A 49 -2.81 1.11 -1.32
CA HIS A 49 -1.87 0.14 -1.84
C HIS A 49 -2.59 -0.88 -2.72
N LEU A 50 -1.85 -1.49 -3.63
CA LEU A 50 -2.28 -2.63 -4.43
C LEU A 50 -1.66 -3.93 -3.87
N PRO A 51 -2.29 -5.09 -4.10
CA PRO A 51 -1.67 -6.38 -3.80
C PRO A 51 -0.28 -6.52 -4.42
N GLY A 52 0.65 -7.10 -3.67
CA GLY A 52 2.07 -7.21 -4.06
C GLY A 52 2.91 -5.96 -3.74
N CYS A 53 2.33 -4.96 -3.06
CA CYS A 53 3.08 -3.80 -2.61
C CYS A 53 4.14 -4.16 -1.56
N MET A 54 5.41 -3.88 -1.84
CA MET A 54 6.54 -4.18 -0.93
C MET A 54 6.56 -3.38 0.37
N HIS A 55 5.74 -2.33 0.49
CA HIS A 55 5.63 -1.50 1.70
C HIS A 55 4.73 -2.10 2.78
N ILE A 56 3.90 -3.08 2.43
CA ILE A 56 2.94 -3.71 3.35
C ILE A 56 3.08 -5.23 3.28
N ALA A 57 2.86 -5.91 4.40
CA ALA A 57 2.83 -7.36 4.46
C ALA A 57 1.37 -7.83 4.46
N PRO A 58 0.99 -8.87 3.69
CA PRO A 58 -0.38 -9.35 3.59
C PRO A 58 -0.93 -9.81 4.96
N ASP A 59 -0.13 -10.47 5.79
CA ASP A 59 -0.50 -10.90 7.16
C ASP A 59 -0.82 -9.72 8.10
N ASP A 60 -0.30 -8.53 7.82
CA ASP A 60 -0.57 -7.33 8.62
C ASP A 60 -1.85 -6.60 8.18
N ILE A 61 -2.46 -6.99 7.07
CA ILE A 61 -3.67 -6.35 6.54
C ILE A 61 -4.89 -6.81 7.33
N ARG A 62 -5.07 -6.19 8.49
CA ARG A 62 -6.18 -6.44 9.41
C ARG A 62 -6.66 -5.16 10.09
N PRO A 63 -7.93 -5.10 10.52
CA PRO A 63 -8.40 -4.04 11.39
C PRO A 63 -7.63 -4.03 12.73
N PRO A 64 -7.52 -2.88 13.41
CA PRO A 64 -8.07 -1.58 13.02
C PRO A 64 -7.17 -0.82 12.03
N ARG A 65 -5.96 -1.31 11.75
CA ARG A 65 -4.95 -0.56 10.98
C ARG A 65 -5.31 -0.44 9.50
N TYR A 66 -5.92 -1.48 8.93
CA TYR A 66 -6.28 -1.52 7.52
C TYR A 66 -7.78 -1.69 7.30
N GLY A 67 -8.25 -1.08 6.22
CA GLY A 67 -9.49 -1.44 5.52
C GLY A 67 -9.17 -1.73 4.06
N TRP A 68 -10.15 -2.23 3.29
CA TRP A 68 -9.93 -2.53 1.88
C TRP A 68 -11.24 -2.51 1.08
N VAL A 69 -11.09 -2.50 -0.24
CA VAL A 69 -12.16 -2.66 -1.22
C VAL A 69 -11.73 -3.76 -2.20
N LEU A 70 -12.37 -4.92 -2.16
CA LEU A 70 -12.00 -6.06 -3.02
C LEU A 70 -12.42 -5.89 -4.48
N THR A 71 -13.52 -5.18 -4.72
CA THR A 71 -14.11 -4.96 -6.05
C THR A 71 -14.36 -3.46 -6.29
N PRO A 72 -13.30 -2.64 -6.43
CA PRO A 72 -13.47 -1.21 -6.63
C PRO A 72 -14.02 -0.89 -8.03
N SER A 73 -14.79 0.19 -8.14
CA SER A 73 -15.26 0.67 -9.45
C SER A 73 -14.09 0.97 -10.40
N PRO A 74 -14.27 0.81 -11.72
CA PRO A 74 -13.23 1.15 -12.69
C PRO A 74 -12.70 2.57 -12.50
N GLY A 75 -11.37 2.69 -12.50
CA GLY A 75 -10.69 3.97 -12.32
C GLY A 75 -10.66 4.53 -10.90
N SER A 76 -11.17 3.82 -9.88
CA SER A 76 -11.11 4.26 -8.48
C SER A 76 -9.68 4.55 -8.02
N TRP A 77 -8.71 3.75 -8.43
CA TRP A 77 -7.29 4.02 -8.17
C TRP A 77 -6.86 5.40 -8.68
N ARG A 78 -7.08 5.68 -9.97
CA ARG A 78 -6.67 6.94 -10.62
C ARG A 78 -7.38 8.17 -10.05
N ARG A 79 -8.57 8.01 -9.48
CA ARG A 79 -9.37 9.12 -8.92
C ARG A 79 -9.02 9.47 -7.47
N LEU A 80 -8.18 8.69 -6.80
CA LEU A 80 -7.79 8.94 -5.41
C LEU A 80 -7.20 10.35 -5.26
N ALA A 81 -7.92 11.18 -4.51
CA ALA A 81 -7.52 12.52 -4.15
C ALA A 81 -8.20 12.92 -2.82
N ALA A 82 -7.72 13.97 -2.17
CA ALA A 82 -8.37 14.50 -0.97
C ALA A 82 -9.83 14.92 -1.20
N SER A 83 -10.16 15.39 -2.41
CA SER A 83 -11.52 15.75 -2.83
C SER A 83 -12.40 14.56 -3.21
N SER A 84 -11.80 13.37 -3.41
CA SER A 84 -12.50 12.15 -3.81
C SER A 84 -11.85 10.93 -3.12
N PRO A 85 -12.02 10.79 -1.79
CA PRO A 85 -11.46 9.69 -1.05
C PRO A 85 -12.13 8.36 -1.43
N LEU A 86 -11.36 7.27 -1.42
CA LEU A 86 -11.91 5.92 -1.46
C LEU A 86 -12.06 5.40 -0.04
N ARG A 87 -13.29 5.11 0.38
CA ARG A 87 -13.58 4.50 1.68
C ARG A 87 -13.53 2.97 1.60
N ALA A 88 -12.99 2.34 2.63
CA ALA A 88 -12.98 0.90 2.78
C ALA A 88 -14.40 0.35 2.92
N THR A 89 -14.67 -0.78 2.27
CA THR A 89 -15.94 -1.51 2.39
C THR A 89 -15.82 -2.74 3.29
N GLN A 90 -14.59 -3.18 3.57
CA GLN A 90 -14.26 -4.32 4.41
C GLN A 90 -13.04 -4.02 5.30
N GLY A 91 -12.79 -4.88 6.29
CA GLY A 91 -11.79 -4.63 7.33
C GLY A 91 -12.24 -3.51 8.25
N ASN A 92 -11.38 -2.51 8.48
CA ASN A 92 -11.81 -1.27 9.12
C ASN A 92 -12.47 -0.33 8.10
N THR A 93 -13.80 -0.30 8.10
CA THR A 93 -14.61 0.55 7.20
C THR A 93 -14.54 2.04 7.52
N GLU A 94 -13.91 2.44 8.63
CA GLU A 94 -13.60 3.83 8.95
C GLU A 94 -12.41 4.39 8.16
N ARG A 95 -11.66 3.52 7.49
CA ARG A 95 -10.49 3.93 6.71
C ARG A 95 -10.89 4.51 5.36
N ALA A 96 -10.22 5.59 4.99
CA ALA A 96 -10.34 6.21 3.68
C ALA A 96 -8.95 6.57 3.15
N ALA A 97 -8.69 6.23 1.88
CA ALA A 97 -7.49 6.66 1.18
C ALA A 97 -7.78 7.94 0.38
N VAL A 98 -6.86 8.89 0.46
CA VAL A 98 -6.87 10.14 -0.30
C VAL A 98 -5.69 10.25 -1.27
N SER A 99 -4.73 9.33 -1.16
CA SER A 99 -3.53 9.30 -1.96
C SER A 99 -3.10 7.87 -2.24
N ARG A 100 -2.22 7.71 -3.22
CA ARG A 100 -1.69 6.42 -3.66
C ARG A 100 -0.29 6.22 -3.09
N CYS A 101 0.06 4.97 -2.85
CA CYS A 101 1.46 4.59 -2.70
C CYS A 101 2.19 4.85 -4.02
N GLU A 102 3.31 5.57 -3.95
CA GLU A 102 4.04 6.01 -5.14
C GLU A 102 4.59 4.83 -5.95
N SER A 103 5.13 3.81 -5.28
CA SER A 103 5.62 2.61 -5.98
C SER A 103 4.50 1.80 -6.62
N CYS A 104 3.31 1.72 -5.99
CA CYS A 104 2.16 1.10 -6.63
C CYS A 104 1.68 1.93 -7.83
N ASP A 105 1.73 3.26 -7.76
CA ASP A 105 1.26 4.11 -8.86
C ASP A 105 2.22 4.05 -10.06
N ALA A 106 3.52 3.91 -9.81
CA ALA A 106 4.54 3.77 -10.85
C ALA A 106 4.45 2.44 -11.64
N THR A 107 3.74 1.43 -11.11
CA THR A 107 3.57 0.12 -11.77
C THR A 107 2.26 -0.01 -12.55
N GLN A 108 1.45 1.05 -12.62
CA GLN A 108 0.12 1.04 -13.24
C GLN A 108 0.10 1.54 -14.69
#